data_AF-A0A1K1LZP0-F1
#
_entry.id   AF-A0A1K1LZP0-F1
#
_cell.length_a   1.000
_cell.length_b   1.000
_cell.length_c   1.000
_cell.angle_alpha   90.00
_cell.angle_beta   90.00
_cell.angle_gamma   90.00
#
_symmetry.space_group_name_H-M   'P 1'
#
loop_
_entity.id
_entity.type
_entity.pdbx_description
1 polymer ?
#
loop_
_entity_poly.entity_id
_entity_poly.type
_entity_poly.pdbx_seq_one_letter_code
_entity_poly.pdbx_strand_id
1 'polypeptide(L)'
;MSSIVAVNADTGEYVWHYQTTPGDAWDYTATQHMILAELPIDGKPRKVLMQAPKNGFFYVIDRATGQLLSAKGIVPQSWTKGMDMKTGRPIVDDENAAYWKDGKRKLVTPAFWGAHDWQPMSYNPNTGLVYIPAHIMSAYYEHIPEAPKRNPFKSMYQLGLRTGMMPENVDGLLEMAKGWSGKLIAWDPVKQQPAWEVPYVTIFNGGTLSTAGNLVFEGSADGRVIAYAADTGKKLWEQPAASGVMAAPITYSVDGEQYVTFMAGWGGAFSTFAGALSLRAGVQPFSQVLTYKIGGTAKLQEPAPRPDTPKPPALSTDTAAIEAGGKLYDGYCSQCHGIHAVSGGVLPDLRKLTPEKHQMFLGILFGGRVPDGMPSFADAFTPEQVDQIHQYLIKRAHDLQDEGLAWKKFSAKQ
;
A
#
# COMPACT_ATOMS: atom_id res chain seq x y z
N MET A 1 2.88 17.92 -2.03
CA MET A 1 3.24 16.55 -1.61
C MET A 1 3.98 15.75 -2.70
N SER A 2 4.19 16.32 -3.90
CA SER A 2 4.75 15.64 -5.08
C SER A 2 6.07 16.25 -5.57
N SER A 3 6.86 16.77 -4.63
CA SER A 3 8.17 17.39 -4.90
C SER A 3 9.18 16.98 -3.86
N ILE A 4 10.44 16.89 -4.28
CA ILE A 4 11.60 16.90 -3.40
C ILE A 4 11.95 18.35 -3.12
N VAL A 5 12.12 18.72 -1.86
CA VAL A 5 12.43 20.09 -1.46
C VAL A 5 13.66 20.05 -0.55
N ALA A 6 14.69 20.82 -0.90
CA ALA A 6 15.81 21.08 -0.01
C ALA A 6 15.59 22.41 0.72
N VAL A 7 15.83 22.36 2.02
CA VAL A 7 15.78 23.51 2.92
C VAL A 7 17.07 23.57 3.73
N ASN A 8 17.42 24.75 4.23
CA ASN A 8 18.47 24.87 5.22
C ASN A 8 18.02 24.20 6.53
N ALA A 9 18.87 23.35 7.09
CA ALA A 9 18.51 22.54 8.26
C ALA A 9 18.33 23.36 9.55
N ASP A 10 19.03 24.48 9.68
CA ASP A 10 19.00 25.32 10.88
C ASP A 10 17.83 26.31 10.88
N THR A 11 17.40 26.75 9.70
CA THR A 11 16.44 27.86 9.52
C THR A 11 15.12 27.45 8.86
N GLY A 12 15.12 26.34 8.12
CA GLY A 12 13.97 25.92 7.31
C GLY A 12 13.78 26.71 6.02
N GLU A 13 14.68 27.64 5.68
CA GLU A 13 14.59 28.42 4.44
C GLU A 13 14.77 27.55 3.19
N TYR A 14 13.97 27.82 2.16
CA TYR A 14 14.00 27.13 0.87
C TYR A 14 15.36 27.30 0.16
N VAL A 15 15.86 26.22 -0.44
CA VAL A 15 17.07 26.24 -1.28
C VAL A 15 16.75 25.86 -2.73
N TRP A 16 16.21 24.65 -2.95
CA TRP A 16 15.82 24.17 -4.27
C TRP A 16 14.66 23.19 -4.17
N HIS A 17 13.96 22.92 -5.28
CA HIS A 17 13.02 21.80 -5.35
C HIS A 17 13.02 21.14 -6.74
N TYR A 18 12.62 19.88 -6.79
CA TYR A 18 12.30 19.16 -8.02
C TYR A 18 10.90 18.54 -7.89
N GLN A 19 10.00 18.85 -8.82
CA GLN A 19 8.62 18.37 -8.80
C GLN A 19 8.49 17.11 -9.66
N THR A 20 8.25 15.96 -9.03
CA THR A 20 8.17 14.66 -9.71
C THR A 20 6.88 14.54 -10.52
N THR A 21 5.78 15.12 -10.00
CA THR A 21 4.46 15.09 -10.63
C THR A 21 3.84 16.51 -10.60
N PRO A 22 4.04 17.32 -11.64
CA PRO A 22 3.38 18.61 -11.76
C PRO A 22 1.87 18.49 -11.86
N GLY A 23 1.15 19.25 -11.01
CA GLY A 23 -0.32 19.21 -10.99
C GLY A 23 -0.85 17.82 -10.63
N ASP A 24 -0.25 17.18 -9.62
CA ASP A 24 -0.66 15.85 -9.16
C ASP A 24 -2.19 15.74 -9.02
N ALA A 25 -2.72 14.68 -9.61
CA ALA A 25 -4.14 14.37 -9.66
C ALA A 25 -4.42 12.88 -9.37
N TRP A 26 -3.41 12.11 -8.97
CA TRP A 26 -3.50 10.64 -8.85
C TRP A 26 -3.08 10.10 -7.47
N ASP A 27 -2.92 10.99 -6.47
CA ASP A 27 -2.29 10.68 -5.19
C ASP A 27 -0.82 10.25 -5.34
N TYR A 28 -0.09 10.91 -6.26
CA TYR A 28 1.35 10.67 -6.44
C TYR A 28 2.19 11.53 -5.50
N THR A 29 2.43 10.96 -4.34
CA THR A 29 3.36 11.49 -3.35
C THR A 29 4.82 11.34 -3.80
N ALA A 30 5.65 12.26 -3.31
CA ALA A 30 7.13 12.21 -3.38
C ALA A 30 7.74 12.20 -1.97
N THR A 31 7.06 11.51 -1.05
CA THR A 31 7.45 11.34 0.36
C THR A 31 8.29 10.08 0.57
N GLN A 32 8.56 9.35 -0.51
CA GLN A 32 9.22 8.06 -0.45
C GLN A 32 10.70 8.22 -0.15
N HIS A 33 11.30 7.11 0.24
CA HIS A 33 12.67 7.10 0.73
C HIS A 33 13.61 7.78 -0.29
N MET A 34 14.37 8.77 0.21
CA MET A 34 15.42 9.46 -0.54
C MET A 34 16.78 8.96 -0.07
N ILE A 35 17.60 8.45 -0.99
CA ILE A 35 18.95 7.99 -0.69
C ILE A 35 19.96 9.00 -1.22
N LEU A 36 20.87 9.46 -0.37
CA LEU A 36 22.01 10.28 -0.78
C LEU A 36 23.21 9.38 -1.08
N ALA A 37 23.84 9.55 -2.23
CA ALA A 37 24.97 8.73 -2.67
C ALA A 37 25.98 9.54 -3.50
N GLU A 38 27.07 8.89 -3.90
CA GLU A 38 27.98 9.38 -4.92
C GLU A 38 28.06 8.34 -6.05
N LEU A 39 27.75 8.76 -7.29
CA LEU A 39 27.67 7.88 -8.45
C LEU A 39 28.56 8.38 -9.60
N PRO A 40 29.13 7.50 -10.43
CA PRO A 40 29.85 7.89 -11.64
C PRO A 40 28.86 8.21 -12.77
N ILE A 41 28.47 9.47 -12.93
CA ILE A 41 27.58 9.93 -14.00
C ILE A 41 28.43 10.64 -15.06
N ASP A 42 28.33 10.21 -16.32
CA ASP A 42 29.14 10.71 -17.44
C ASP A 42 30.65 10.69 -17.16
N GLY A 43 31.11 9.62 -16.49
CA GLY A 43 32.51 9.44 -16.10
C GLY A 43 32.99 10.35 -14.97
N LYS A 44 32.11 11.12 -14.32
CA LYS A 44 32.44 12.02 -13.21
C LYS A 44 31.72 11.61 -11.92
N PRO A 45 32.37 11.67 -10.76
CA PRO A 45 31.69 11.50 -9.48
C PRO A 45 30.64 12.61 -9.28
N ARG A 46 29.40 12.23 -9.05
CA ARG A 46 28.28 13.15 -8.76
C ARG A 46 27.67 12.85 -7.41
N LYS A 47 27.51 13.91 -6.63
CA LYS A 47 26.83 13.91 -5.34
C LYS A 47 25.32 13.95 -5.59
N VAL A 48 24.66 12.81 -5.48
CA VAL A 48 23.26 12.67 -5.90
C VAL A 48 22.31 12.43 -4.73
N LEU A 49 21.02 12.65 -5.02
CA LEU A 49 19.85 12.15 -4.33
C LEU A 49 19.12 11.20 -5.30
N MET A 50 18.68 10.06 -4.80
CA MET A 50 17.90 9.07 -5.55
C MET A 50 16.53 8.89 -4.91
N GLN A 51 15.46 8.79 -5.70
CA GLN A 51 14.12 8.49 -5.21
C GLN A 51 13.32 7.71 -6.25
N ALA A 52 12.51 6.75 -5.81
CA ALA A 52 11.47 6.09 -6.59
C ALA A 52 10.07 6.46 -6.05
N PRO A 53 9.48 7.62 -6.36
CA PRO A 53 8.16 7.99 -5.85
C PRO A 53 7.02 7.17 -6.47
N LYS A 54 5.79 7.42 -6.01
CA LYS A 54 4.57 6.67 -6.36
C LYS A 54 4.33 6.66 -7.88
N ASN A 55 4.74 7.72 -8.58
CA ASN A 55 4.46 7.90 -10.00
C ASN A 55 5.15 6.89 -10.94
N GLY A 56 6.16 6.13 -10.47
CA GLY A 56 6.79 5.05 -11.23
C GLY A 56 8.09 5.38 -11.95
N PHE A 57 8.61 6.61 -11.84
CA PHE A 57 9.98 6.92 -12.24
C PHE A 57 10.98 6.66 -11.10
N PHE A 58 12.20 6.28 -11.44
CA PHE A 58 13.37 6.40 -10.58
C PHE A 58 14.16 7.64 -11.00
N TYR A 59 14.39 8.54 -10.05
CA TYR A 59 15.08 9.80 -10.28
C TYR A 59 16.50 9.76 -9.72
N VAL A 60 17.45 10.32 -10.48
CA VAL A 60 18.79 10.69 -9.98
C VAL A 60 18.91 12.20 -10.15
N ILE A 61 19.14 12.90 -9.04
CA ILE A 61 19.15 14.37 -8.97
C ILE A 61 20.45 14.81 -8.30
N ASP A 62 21.06 15.89 -8.76
CA ASP A 62 22.16 16.53 -8.03
C ASP A 62 21.62 17.12 -6.73
N ARG A 63 22.07 16.59 -5.58
CA ARG A 63 21.51 16.97 -4.28
C ARG A 63 21.85 18.39 -3.84
N ALA A 64 22.85 19.02 -4.47
CA ALA A 64 23.25 20.37 -4.13
C ALA A 64 22.41 21.42 -4.89
N THR A 65 22.00 21.12 -6.12
CA THR A 65 21.37 22.10 -7.02
C THR A 65 19.92 21.78 -7.37
N GLY A 66 19.44 20.55 -7.14
CA GLY A 66 18.13 20.10 -7.58
C GLY A 66 18.06 19.77 -9.08
N GLN A 67 19.20 19.78 -9.79
CA GLN A 67 19.27 19.45 -11.20
C GLN A 67 18.92 17.98 -11.43
N LEU A 68 17.94 17.71 -12.29
CA LEU A 68 17.66 16.36 -12.77
C LEU A 68 18.83 15.83 -13.61
N LEU A 69 19.37 14.66 -13.25
CA LEU A 69 20.42 13.97 -14.02
C LEU A 69 19.82 12.86 -14.88
N SER A 70 18.90 12.07 -14.33
CA SER A 70 18.18 11.03 -15.08
C SER A 70 16.83 10.71 -14.43
N ALA A 71 15.89 10.25 -15.26
CA ALA A 71 14.61 9.70 -14.82
C ALA A 71 14.16 8.58 -15.77
N LYS A 72 13.87 7.39 -15.22
CA LYS A 72 13.39 6.24 -16.00
C LYS A 72 12.33 5.46 -15.25
N GLY A 73 11.33 4.95 -15.97
CA GLY A 73 10.26 4.14 -15.39
C GLY A 73 10.78 2.81 -14.85
N ILE A 74 10.41 2.46 -13.62
CA ILE A 74 10.69 1.15 -12.99
C ILE A 74 9.55 0.14 -13.19
N VAL A 75 8.37 0.65 -13.56
CA VAL A 75 7.15 -0.11 -13.85
C VAL A 75 6.38 0.55 -15.02
N PRO A 76 5.37 -0.12 -15.61
CA PRO A 76 4.47 0.52 -16.57
C PRO A 76 3.78 1.75 -15.98
N GLN A 77 3.64 2.81 -16.78
CA GLN A 77 3.00 4.06 -16.40
C GLN A 77 2.00 4.46 -17.49
N SER A 78 0.72 4.54 -17.17
CA SER A 78 -0.32 4.99 -18.12
C SER A 78 -0.60 6.49 -18.02
N TRP A 79 -0.07 7.17 -17.00
CA TRP A 79 -0.31 8.61 -16.79
C TRP A 79 0.61 9.52 -17.61
N THR A 80 1.68 8.97 -18.18
CA THR A 80 2.73 9.74 -18.86
C THR A 80 3.22 9.01 -20.11
N LYS A 81 3.60 9.80 -21.12
CA LYS A 81 4.28 9.33 -22.33
C LYS A 81 5.81 9.26 -22.18
N GLY A 82 6.33 9.59 -20.99
CA GLY A 82 7.76 9.61 -20.69
C GLY A 82 8.23 10.96 -20.12
N MET A 83 9.53 11.06 -19.87
CA MET A 83 10.18 12.28 -19.36
C MET A 83 10.77 13.10 -20.50
N ASP A 84 10.43 14.40 -20.56
CA ASP A 84 11.18 15.34 -21.40
C ASP A 84 12.45 15.76 -20.64
N MET A 85 13.59 15.19 -21.03
CA MET A 85 14.89 15.48 -20.39
C MET A 85 15.42 16.89 -20.65
N LYS A 86 14.86 17.65 -21.62
CA LYS A 86 15.24 19.06 -21.81
C LYS A 86 14.67 19.95 -20.73
N THR A 87 13.43 19.68 -20.31
CA THR A 87 12.72 20.46 -19.29
C THR A 87 12.74 19.79 -17.91
N GLY A 88 13.06 18.50 -17.85
CA GLY A 88 12.94 17.67 -16.66
C GLY A 88 11.50 17.43 -16.22
N ARG A 89 10.52 17.63 -17.10
CA ARG A 89 9.09 17.46 -16.82
C ARG A 89 8.51 16.22 -17.51
N PRO A 90 7.63 15.47 -16.84
CA PRO A 90 6.92 14.36 -17.46
C PRO A 90 5.90 14.87 -18.48
N ILE A 91 5.75 14.16 -19.59
CA ILE A 91 4.75 14.43 -20.62
C ILE A 91 3.47 13.69 -20.20
N VAL A 92 2.43 14.42 -19.78
CA VAL A 92 1.16 13.80 -19.34
C VAL A 92 0.47 13.10 -20.51
N ASP A 93 -0.08 11.92 -20.26
CA ASP A 93 -0.97 11.22 -21.20
C ASP A 93 -2.43 11.53 -20.88
N ASP A 94 -2.93 12.62 -21.50
CA ASP A 94 -4.30 13.08 -21.29
C ASP A 94 -5.35 12.01 -21.60
N GLU A 95 -5.13 11.22 -22.64
CA GLU A 95 -6.08 10.21 -23.10
C GLU A 95 -6.30 9.12 -22.03
N ASN A 96 -5.23 8.72 -21.35
CA ASN A 96 -5.24 7.58 -20.44
C ASN A 96 -5.40 7.98 -18.97
N ALA A 97 -5.12 9.24 -18.58
CA ALA A 97 -5.10 9.60 -17.16
C ALA A 97 -5.72 10.96 -16.79
N ALA A 98 -5.99 11.86 -17.73
CA ALA A 98 -6.63 13.14 -17.42
C ALA A 98 -8.16 13.02 -17.28
N TYR A 99 -8.61 12.23 -16.29
CA TYR A 99 -10.03 11.95 -16.01
C TYR A 99 -10.88 13.21 -15.78
N TRP A 100 -10.27 14.33 -15.43
CA TRP A 100 -10.93 15.64 -15.26
C TRP A 100 -11.20 16.39 -16.56
N LYS A 101 -10.58 16.01 -17.69
CA LYS A 101 -10.75 16.71 -18.98
C LYS A 101 -11.95 16.24 -19.77
N ASP A 102 -12.16 14.92 -19.83
CA ASP A 102 -13.25 14.31 -20.61
C ASP A 102 -14.35 13.67 -19.75
N GLY A 103 -14.21 13.73 -18.41
CA GLY A 103 -15.15 13.16 -17.45
C GLY A 103 -15.23 11.63 -17.48
N LYS A 104 -14.40 10.96 -18.29
CA LYS A 104 -14.43 9.49 -18.40
C LYS A 104 -13.65 8.88 -17.25
N ARG A 105 -14.18 7.78 -16.74
CA ARG A 105 -13.45 6.90 -15.82
C ARG A 105 -12.21 6.33 -16.51
N LYS A 106 -11.03 6.51 -15.89
CA LYS A 106 -9.74 6.04 -16.41
C LYS A 106 -9.12 4.98 -15.48
N LEU A 107 -8.62 3.87 -16.03
CA LEU A 107 -7.82 2.90 -15.27
C LEU A 107 -6.36 3.33 -15.32
N VAL A 108 -5.82 3.81 -14.19
CA VAL A 108 -4.48 4.40 -14.13
C VAL A 108 -3.51 3.44 -13.44
N THR A 109 -2.30 3.31 -13.99
CA THR A 109 -1.16 2.61 -13.39
C THR A 109 0.08 3.52 -13.41
N PRO A 110 0.87 3.61 -12.33
CA PRO A 110 0.49 3.20 -10.97
C PRO A 110 -0.79 3.92 -10.48
N ALA A 111 -1.36 3.53 -9.33
CA ALA A 111 -2.45 4.29 -8.72
C ALA A 111 -2.04 4.83 -7.35
N PHE A 112 -2.98 4.96 -6.41
CA PHE A 112 -2.77 5.63 -5.12
C PHE A 112 -1.77 4.94 -4.17
N TRP A 113 -1.35 3.69 -4.45
CA TRP A 113 -0.22 3.04 -3.76
C TRP A 113 1.06 2.98 -4.58
N GLY A 114 1.03 3.64 -5.74
CA GLY A 114 2.14 3.88 -6.63
C GLY A 114 2.87 2.64 -7.11
N ALA A 115 4.01 2.91 -7.75
CA ALA A 115 5.03 1.92 -8.07
C ALA A 115 5.89 1.57 -6.85
N HIS A 116 5.97 2.48 -5.89
CA HIS A 116 6.69 2.35 -4.63
C HIS A 116 6.06 3.33 -3.63
N ASP A 117 5.83 2.85 -2.42
CA ASP A 117 5.20 3.59 -1.33
C ASP A 117 6.22 3.78 -0.19
N TRP A 118 5.79 3.86 1.07
CA TRP A 118 6.63 4.19 2.22
C TRP A 118 7.72 3.16 2.58
N GLN A 119 7.57 1.89 2.17
CA GLN A 119 8.50 0.82 2.58
C GLN A 119 9.92 1.14 2.10
N PRO A 120 10.93 1.30 2.97
CA PRO A 120 12.23 1.81 2.54
C PRO A 120 12.93 0.95 1.49
N MET A 121 13.45 1.57 0.43
CA MET A 121 14.49 0.96 -0.43
C MET A 121 15.88 1.05 0.23
N SER A 122 16.88 0.31 -0.27
CA SER A 122 18.27 0.39 0.23
C SER A 122 19.29 0.44 -0.92
N TYR A 123 20.46 1.03 -0.67
CA TYR A 123 21.55 1.09 -1.64
C TYR A 123 22.75 0.28 -1.14
N ASN A 124 23.40 -0.47 -2.05
CA ASN A 124 24.63 -1.18 -1.74
C ASN A 124 25.79 -0.61 -2.59
N PRO A 125 26.80 0.03 -1.98
CA PRO A 125 27.92 0.60 -2.73
C PRO A 125 28.82 -0.45 -3.39
N ASN A 126 28.82 -1.71 -2.93
CA ASN A 126 29.64 -2.78 -3.53
C ASN A 126 29.07 -3.27 -4.87
N THR A 127 27.75 -3.22 -5.04
CA THR A 127 27.07 -3.61 -6.29
C THR A 127 26.68 -2.39 -7.13
N GLY A 128 26.57 -1.22 -6.50
CA GLY A 128 26.03 -0.01 -7.11
C GLY A 128 24.52 -0.03 -7.30
N LEU A 129 23.81 -1.01 -6.71
CA LEU A 129 22.38 -1.23 -6.94
C LEU A 129 21.52 -0.65 -5.81
N VAL A 130 20.31 -0.22 -6.19
CA VAL A 130 19.23 0.15 -5.27
C VAL A 130 18.16 -0.94 -5.28
N TYR A 131 17.79 -1.45 -4.12
CA TYR A 131 16.80 -2.53 -3.95
C TYR A 131 15.46 -1.91 -3.58
N ILE A 132 14.47 -2.04 -4.46
CA ILE A 132 13.19 -1.33 -4.38
C ILE A 132 12.05 -2.34 -4.20
N PRO A 133 11.29 -2.27 -3.10
CA PRO A 133 10.03 -2.98 -2.97
C PRO A 133 8.98 -2.28 -3.83
N ALA A 134 8.80 -2.80 -5.05
CA ALA A 134 7.94 -2.19 -6.06
C ALA A 134 6.55 -2.85 -6.11
N HIS A 135 5.60 -2.06 -6.59
CA HIS A 135 4.20 -2.41 -6.75
C HIS A 135 3.83 -2.32 -8.23
N ILE A 136 2.98 -3.24 -8.68
CA ILE A 136 2.25 -3.17 -9.93
C ILE A 136 0.77 -3.23 -9.55
N MET A 137 0.14 -2.06 -9.51
CA MET A 137 -1.27 -1.93 -9.15
C MET A 137 -1.92 -0.79 -9.94
N SER A 138 -3.22 -0.93 -10.17
CA SER A 138 -4.01 0.04 -10.93
C SER A 138 -5.37 0.24 -10.28
N ALA A 139 -5.92 1.44 -10.44
CA ALA A 139 -7.25 1.75 -9.94
C ALA A 139 -7.96 2.72 -10.89
N TYR A 140 -9.28 2.75 -10.79
CA TYR A 140 -10.07 3.72 -11.53
C TYR A 140 -10.00 5.10 -10.89
N TYR A 141 -9.97 6.14 -11.72
CA TYR A 141 -10.13 7.54 -11.34
C TYR A 141 -11.28 8.13 -12.16
N GLU A 142 -12.24 8.77 -11.50
CA GLU A 142 -13.42 9.36 -12.11
C GLU A 142 -13.70 10.74 -11.50
N HIS A 143 -13.89 11.73 -12.37
CA HIS A 143 -14.20 13.11 -11.99
C HIS A 143 -15.64 13.22 -11.47
N ILE A 144 -15.86 14.02 -10.43
CA ILE A 144 -17.20 14.39 -9.96
C ILE A 144 -17.60 15.70 -10.67
N PRO A 145 -18.67 15.73 -11.48
CA PRO A 145 -19.05 16.93 -12.23
C PRO A 145 -19.34 18.15 -11.34
N GLU A 146 -19.98 17.93 -10.19
CA GLU A 146 -20.27 18.96 -9.22
C GLU A 146 -19.09 19.18 -8.27
N ALA A 147 -18.75 20.45 -8.01
CA ALA A 147 -17.71 20.81 -7.06
C ALA A 147 -18.04 20.24 -5.64
N PRO A 148 -17.23 19.32 -5.10
CA PRO A 148 -17.51 18.71 -3.81
C PRO A 148 -17.46 19.74 -2.68
N LYS A 149 -18.44 19.70 -1.78
CA LYS A 149 -18.46 20.56 -0.59
C LYS A 149 -17.61 19.95 0.53
N ARG A 150 -16.90 20.80 1.27
CA ARG A 150 -16.14 20.35 2.44
C ARG A 150 -17.11 19.90 3.54
N ASN A 151 -17.02 18.63 3.91
CA ASN A 151 -17.65 18.07 5.11
C ASN A 151 -16.82 18.42 6.37
N PRO A 152 -17.45 18.82 7.49
CA PRO A 152 -16.76 19.10 8.75
C PRO A 152 -16.29 17.85 9.50
N PHE A 153 -16.83 16.67 9.20
CA PHE A 153 -16.46 15.43 9.88
C PHE A 153 -15.02 15.04 9.54
N LYS A 154 -14.19 14.88 10.56
CA LYS A 154 -12.73 14.75 10.40
C LYS A 154 -12.27 13.32 10.08
N SER A 155 -13.13 12.33 10.27
CA SER A 155 -12.80 10.90 10.14
C SER A 155 -13.38 10.25 8.89
N MET A 156 -13.64 11.04 7.84
CA MET A 156 -13.99 10.55 6.50
C MET A 156 -12.97 11.01 5.47
N TYR A 157 -12.78 10.22 4.41
CA TYR A 157 -11.99 10.66 3.26
C TYR A 157 -12.74 11.74 2.47
N GLN A 158 -11.99 12.74 2.02
CA GLN A 158 -12.50 13.85 1.21
C GLN A 158 -11.60 14.05 -0.01
N LEU A 159 -11.57 13.05 -0.89
CA LEU A 159 -10.64 13.01 -2.02
C LEU A 159 -11.02 14.02 -3.13
N GLY A 160 -12.29 14.40 -3.23
CA GLY A 160 -12.79 15.30 -4.29
C GLY A 160 -12.96 14.63 -5.66
N LEU A 161 -12.85 13.30 -5.73
CA LEU A 161 -13.07 12.46 -6.90
C LEU A 161 -13.64 11.10 -6.47
N ARG A 162 -13.97 10.25 -7.44
CA ARG A 162 -14.26 8.82 -7.20
C ARG A 162 -13.04 7.97 -7.61
N THR A 163 -12.62 7.09 -6.71
CA THR A 163 -11.53 6.13 -6.96
C THR A 163 -11.74 4.85 -6.17
N GLY A 164 -10.92 3.82 -6.41
CA GLY A 164 -11.00 2.53 -5.72
C GLY A 164 -12.23 1.70 -6.09
N MET A 165 -13.00 2.09 -7.12
CA MET A 165 -14.18 1.34 -7.52
C MET A 165 -13.79 -0.06 -8.02
N MET A 166 -14.42 -1.07 -7.41
CA MET A 166 -14.14 -2.48 -7.69
C MET A 166 -15.43 -3.31 -7.65
N PRO A 167 -15.44 -4.52 -8.24
CA PRO A 167 -16.58 -5.42 -8.16
C PRO A 167 -16.96 -5.74 -6.70
N GLU A 168 -18.25 -5.92 -6.43
CA GLU A 168 -18.73 -6.33 -5.10
C GLU A 168 -18.63 -7.86 -4.87
N ASN A 169 -18.73 -8.64 -5.96
CA ASN A 169 -18.71 -10.11 -5.92
C ASN A 169 -17.30 -10.68 -5.86
N VAL A 170 -17.17 -11.82 -5.18
CA VAL A 170 -15.90 -12.54 -4.96
C VAL A 170 -15.10 -12.85 -6.23
N ASP A 171 -15.74 -13.23 -7.33
CA ASP A 171 -15.04 -13.61 -8.57
C ASP A 171 -14.42 -12.37 -9.25
N GLY A 172 -15.15 -11.27 -9.34
CA GLY A 172 -14.65 -10.01 -9.87
C GLY A 172 -13.50 -9.44 -9.03
N LEU A 173 -13.60 -9.56 -7.69
CA LEU A 173 -12.52 -9.19 -6.77
C LEU A 173 -11.30 -10.10 -6.96
N LEU A 174 -11.50 -11.41 -7.16
CA LEU A 174 -10.44 -12.37 -7.41
C LEU A 174 -9.70 -12.03 -8.72
N GLU A 175 -10.42 -11.74 -9.80
CA GLU A 175 -9.82 -11.35 -11.08
C GLU A 175 -9.06 -10.03 -10.99
N MET A 176 -9.63 -9.01 -10.32
CA MET A 176 -8.93 -7.75 -10.09
C MET A 176 -7.63 -7.96 -9.29
N ALA A 177 -7.67 -8.81 -8.25
CA ALA A 177 -6.49 -9.11 -7.44
C ALA A 177 -5.39 -9.82 -8.23
N LYS A 178 -5.72 -10.62 -9.25
CA LYS A 178 -4.71 -11.24 -10.16
C LYS A 178 -3.98 -10.21 -11.01
N GLY A 179 -4.60 -9.06 -11.27
CA GLY A 179 -3.96 -7.95 -11.98
C GLY A 179 -2.96 -7.16 -11.13
N TRP A 180 -2.90 -7.41 -9.82
CA TRP A 180 -2.02 -6.72 -8.89
C TRP A 180 -0.89 -7.65 -8.44
N SER A 181 0.33 -7.13 -8.37
CA SER A 181 1.51 -7.89 -7.94
C SER A 181 2.57 -6.96 -7.35
N GLY A 182 3.49 -7.52 -6.59
CA GLY A 182 4.68 -6.82 -6.12
C GLY A 182 5.93 -7.41 -6.76
N LYS A 183 7.06 -6.71 -6.67
CA LYS A 183 8.37 -7.28 -6.99
C LYS A 183 9.48 -6.54 -6.26
N LEU A 184 10.53 -7.26 -5.87
CA LEU A 184 11.81 -6.67 -5.51
C LEU A 184 12.58 -6.36 -6.78
N ILE A 185 12.93 -5.09 -7.01
CA ILE A 185 13.75 -4.65 -8.13
C ILE A 185 15.14 -4.30 -7.61
N ALA A 186 16.20 -4.91 -8.15
CA ALA A 186 17.55 -4.38 -7.98
C ALA A 186 17.87 -3.46 -9.17
N TRP A 187 17.72 -2.15 -8.94
CA TRP A 187 17.85 -1.11 -9.93
C TRP A 187 19.28 -0.58 -10.00
N ASP A 188 19.85 -0.50 -11.20
CA ASP A 188 21.12 0.19 -11.45
C ASP A 188 20.82 1.68 -11.73
N PRO A 189 21.14 2.61 -10.80
CA PRO A 189 20.82 4.02 -10.95
C PRO A 189 21.67 4.72 -12.02
N VAL A 190 22.84 4.17 -12.37
CA VAL A 190 23.72 4.72 -13.42
C VAL A 190 23.23 4.29 -14.79
N LYS A 191 22.92 2.99 -14.97
CA LYS A 191 22.41 2.45 -16.24
C LYS A 191 20.92 2.70 -16.46
N GLN A 192 20.18 3.06 -15.41
CA GLN A 192 18.72 3.26 -15.44
C GLN A 192 17.97 2.01 -15.93
N GLN A 193 18.31 0.84 -15.38
CA GLN A 193 17.70 -0.44 -15.73
C GLN A 193 17.72 -1.43 -14.55
N PRO A 194 16.83 -2.43 -14.50
CA PRO A 194 16.94 -3.50 -13.52
C PRO A 194 18.16 -4.38 -13.82
N ALA A 195 18.97 -4.67 -12.80
CA ALA A 195 19.99 -5.71 -12.85
C ALA A 195 19.37 -7.10 -12.69
N TRP A 196 18.37 -7.21 -11.80
CA TRP A 196 17.55 -8.40 -11.60
C TRP A 196 16.23 -8.02 -10.90
N GLU A 197 15.25 -8.92 -10.93
CA GLU A 197 13.94 -8.73 -10.29
C GLU A 197 13.44 -10.05 -9.67
N VAL A 198 12.69 -9.96 -8.56
CA VAL A 198 12.03 -11.10 -7.92
C VAL A 198 10.54 -10.79 -7.73
N PRO A 199 9.61 -11.58 -8.32
CA PRO A 199 8.18 -11.31 -8.20
C PRO A 199 7.60 -11.75 -6.85
N TYR A 200 6.56 -11.04 -6.41
CA TYR A 200 5.70 -11.38 -5.28
C TYR A 200 4.23 -11.41 -5.69
N VAL A 201 3.46 -12.24 -4.98
CA VAL A 201 2.04 -12.48 -5.28
C VAL A 201 1.16 -11.23 -5.15
N THR A 202 1.57 -10.25 -4.35
CA THR A 202 0.82 -9.01 -4.11
C THR A 202 1.74 -7.87 -3.69
N ILE A 203 1.19 -6.66 -3.53
CA ILE A 203 1.88 -5.43 -3.13
C ILE A 203 2.12 -5.38 -1.60
N PHE A 204 2.74 -4.30 -1.10
CA PHE A 204 3.05 -4.08 0.32
C PHE A 204 4.01 -5.12 0.90
N ASN A 205 4.98 -5.57 0.08
CA ASN A 205 6.16 -6.26 0.59
C ASN A 205 7.04 -5.26 1.37
N GLY A 206 7.93 -5.79 2.20
CA GLY A 206 8.68 -5.03 3.17
C GLY A 206 9.74 -4.11 2.58
N GLY A 207 10.23 -3.20 3.42
CA GLY A 207 11.44 -2.47 3.09
C GLY A 207 12.65 -3.40 2.96
N THR A 208 13.74 -2.89 2.39
CA THR A 208 14.96 -3.66 2.15
C THR A 208 16.10 -3.19 3.04
N LEU A 209 17.04 -4.10 3.30
CA LEU A 209 18.32 -3.83 3.96
C LEU A 209 19.46 -4.44 3.14
N SER A 210 20.46 -3.65 2.79
CA SER A 210 21.67 -4.14 2.12
C SER A 210 22.84 -4.23 3.10
N THR A 211 23.71 -5.23 2.92
CA THR A 211 24.92 -5.40 3.75
C THR A 211 26.17 -5.64 2.90
N ALA A 212 27.35 -5.41 3.48
CA ALA A 212 28.63 -5.68 2.84
C ALA A 212 28.86 -7.17 2.51
N GLY A 213 28.12 -8.08 3.14
CA GLY A 213 28.22 -9.54 2.93
C GLY A 213 27.56 -10.05 1.64
N ASN A 214 27.35 -9.19 0.63
CA ASN A 214 26.61 -9.49 -0.59
C ASN A 214 25.16 -9.98 -0.31
N LEU A 215 24.49 -9.38 0.67
CA LEU A 215 23.11 -9.72 1.02
C LEU A 215 22.17 -8.51 0.89
N VAL A 216 20.95 -8.78 0.43
CA VAL A 216 19.78 -7.94 0.65
C VAL A 216 18.72 -8.72 1.41
N PHE A 217 18.24 -8.16 2.52
CA PHE A 217 17.15 -8.71 3.32
C PHE A 217 15.86 -7.97 3.02
N GLU A 218 14.75 -8.70 3.00
CA GLU A 218 13.40 -8.15 2.78
C GLU A 218 12.37 -9.03 3.49
N GLY A 219 11.31 -8.42 4.00
CA GLY A 219 10.11 -9.12 4.43
C GLY A 219 9.10 -9.22 3.29
N SER A 220 8.29 -10.27 3.22
CA SER A 220 7.24 -10.39 2.20
C SER A 220 5.84 -10.19 2.78
N ALA A 221 4.91 -9.71 1.94
CA ALA A 221 3.50 -9.60 2.30
C ALA A 221 2.90 -10.97 2.66
N ASP A 222 3.35 -12.05 2.00
CA ASP A 222 2.88 -13.42 2.23
C ASP A 222 3.47 -14.11 3.48
N GLY A 223 4.21 -13.36 4.29
CA GLY A 223 4.55 -13.72 5.66
C GLY A 223 5.85 -14.49 5.81
N ARG A 224 6.88 -14.06 5.08
CA ARG A 224 8.25 -14.61 5.19
C ARG A 224 9.25 -13.48 5.43
N VAL A 225 10.40 -13.85 5.99
CA VAL A 225 11.61 -13.03 5.99
C VAL A 225 12.65 -13.72 5.12
N ILE A 226 13.33 -12.95 4.28
CA ILE A 226 14.09 -13.50 3.16
C ILE A 226 15.44 -12.78 3.06
N ALA A 227 16.49 -13.52 2.69
CA ALA A 227 17.77 -12.97 2.30
C ALA A 227 18.12 -13.43 0.88
N TYR A 228 18.48 -12.48 0.03
CA TYR A 228 18.92 -12.71 -1.34
C TYR A 228 20.38 -12.30 -1.51
N ALA A 229 21.07 -12.95 -2.45
CA ALA A 229 22.35 -12.48 -2.95
C ALA A 229 22.16 -11.10 -3.62
N ALA A 230 22.92 -10.10 -3.18
CA ALA A 230 22.70 -8.71 -3.57
C ALA A 230 23.03 -8.44 -5.05
N ASP A 231 23.92 -9.23 -5.64
CA ASP A 231 24.38 -9.15 -7.03
C ASP A 231 23.43 -9.81 -8.05
N THR A 232 22.72 -10.86 -7.65
CA THR A 232 22.01 -11.78 -8.57
C THR A 232 20.54 -11.98 -8.25
N GLY A 233 20.09 -11.61 -7.05
CA GLY A 233 18.71 -11.85 -6.60
C GLY A 233 18.43 -13.31 -6.25
N LYS A 234 19.47 -14.16 -6.17
CA LYS A 234 19.32 -15.56 -5.76
C LYS A 234 18.87 -15.62 -4.29
N LYS A 235 17.74 -16.29 -4.01
CA LYS A 235 17.29 -16.55 -2.63
C LYS A 235 18.29 -17.47 -1.93
N LEU A 236 18.84 -17.03 -0.80
CA LEU A 236 19.85 -17.77 -0.02
C LEU A 236 19.32 -18.28 1.31
N TRP A 237 18.38 -17.54 1.91
CA TRP A 237 17.76 -17.89 3.18
C TRP A 237 16.33 -17.40 3.23
N GLU A 238 15.48 -18.14 3.93
CA GLU A 238 14.06 -17.85 4.09
C GLU A 238 13.53 -18.50 5.36
N GLN A 239 12.68 -17.80 6.09
CA GLN A 239 11.89 -18.37 7.20
C GLN A 239 10.47 -17.78 7.20
N PRO A 240 9.47 -18.52 7.71
CA PRO A 240 8.16 -17.92 8.01
C PRO A 240 8.28 -16.82 9.06
N ALA A 241 7.38 -15.84 8.99
CA ALA A 241 7.34 -14.67 9.88
C ALA A 241 6.03 -14.57 10.68
N ALA A 242 5.16 -15.60 10.58
CA ALA A 242 3.81 -15.69 11.16
C ALA A 242 2.78 -14.65 10.69
N SER A 243 3.23 -13.55 10.09
CA SER A 243 2.43 -12.44 9.57
C SER A 243 3.20 -11.77 8.42
N GLY A 244 2.50 -10.99 7.58
CA GLY A 244 3.15 -10.14 6.58
C GLY A 244 4.14 -9.16 7.22
N VAL A 245 5.24 -8.89 6.51
CA VAL A 245 6.37 -8.07 7.01
C VAL A 245 6.57 -6.88 6.07
N MET A 246 6.13 -5.69 6.49
CA MET A 246 6.14 -4.47 5.68
C MET A 246 7.27 -3.49 6.05
N ALA A 247 7.72 -3.53 7.30
CA ALA A 247 8.81 -2.68 7.77
C ALA A 247 10.15 -3.09 7.12
N ALA A 248 11.10 -2.16 7.03
CA ALA A 248 12.45 -2.50 6.63
C ALA A 248 13.14 -3.33 7.73
N PRO A 249 13.93 -4.36 7.37
CA PRO A 249 14.83 -5.02 8.29
C PRO A 249 15.95 -4.10 8.76
N ILE A 250 16.52 -4.42 9.92
CA ILE A 250 17.74 -3.79 10.44
C ILE A 250 18.78 -4.86 10.78
N THR A 251 20.05 -4.49 10.82
CA THR A 251 21.14 -5.33 11.34
C THR A 251 21.99 -4.56 12.32
N TYR A 252 22.49 -5.24 13.34
CA TYR A 252 23.37 -4.67 14.37
C TYR A 252 24.26 -5.78 14.97
N SER A 253 25.17 -5.40 15.87
CA SER A 253 26.00 -6.35 16.59
C SER A 253 26.01 -6.09 18.08
N VAL A 254 26.07 -7.16 18.87
CA VAL A 254 26.25 -7.12 20.33
C VAL A 254 27.36 -8.11 20.67
N ASP A 255 28.37 -7.68 21.41
CA ASP A 255 29.51 -8.51 21.83
C ASP A 255 30.20 -9.26 20.67
N GLY A 256 30.28 -8.62 19.51
CA GLY A 256 30.90 -9.17 18.29
C GLY A 256 30.02 -10.14 17.51
N GLU A 257 28.80 -10.43 17.96
CA GLU A 257 27.84 -11.27 17.25
C GLU A 257 26.83 -10.40 16.47
N GLN A 258 26.60 -10.71 15.19
CA GLN A 258 25.66 -9.97 14.33
C GLN A 258 24.24 -10.53 14.45
N TYR A 259 23.26 -9.62 14.47
CA TYR A 259 21.83 -9.87 14.55
C TYR A 259 21.10 -9.16 13.41
N VAL A 260 20.11 -9.81 12.79
CA VAL A 260 19.21 -9.23 11.79
C VAL A 260 17.79 -9.25 12.33
N THR A 261 17.12 -8.10 12.36
CA THR A 261 15.77 -7.96 12.95
C THR A 261 14.75 -7.47 11.94
N PHE A 262 13.56 -8.06 11.99
CA PHE A 262 12.39 -7.68 11.23
C PHE A 262 11.25 -7.31 12.18
N MET A 263 10.44 -6.32 11.80
CA MET A 263 9.20 -5.98 12.50
C MET A 263 8.04 -6.58 11.71
N ALA A 264 7.53 -7.73 12.16
CA ALA A 264 6.41 -8.42 11.53
C ALA A 264 5.08 -7.88 12.06
N GLY A 265 4.07 -7.81 11.19
CA GLY A 265 2.72 -7.34 11.53
C GLY A 265 2.00 -6.80 10.31
N TRP A 266 1.05 -7.57 9.78
CA TRP A 266 0.27 -7.19 8.60
C TRP A 266 -0.69 -6.05 8.95
N GLY A 267 -0.77 -5.04 8.08
CA GLY A 267 -1.49 -3.81 8.36
C GLY A 267 -1.32 -2.77 7.26
N GLY A 268 -1.27 -1.50 7.66
CA GLY A 268 -1.15 -0.38 6.74
C GLY A 268 -2.38 -0.20 5.84
N ALA A 269 -2.29 0.73 4.89
CA ALA A 269 -3.43 1.13 4.07
C ALA A 269 -3.99 0.00 3.18
N PHE A 270 -3.14 -0.89 2.65
CA PHE A 270 -3.57 -1.92 1.71
C PHE A 270 -4.59 -2.90 2.31
N SER A 271 -4.26 -3.45 3.47
CA SER A 271 -5.07 -4.47 4.13
C SER A 271 -6.28 -3.93 4.89
N THR A 272 -6.36 -2.61 5.09
CA THR A 272 -7.54 -1.95 5.65
C THR A 272 -8.48 -1.44 4.56
N PHE A 273 -7.98 -0.77 3.52
CA PHE A 273 -8.82 -0.18 2.48
C PHE A 273 -9.20 -1.19 1.39
N ALA A 274 -8.22 -1.79 0.70
CA ALA A 274 -8.48 -2.82 -0.32
C ALA A 274 -8.43 -4.22 0.30
N GLY A 275 -9.20 -4.40 1.38
CA GLY A 275 -9.17 -5.61 2.20
C GLY A 275 -9.30 -6.88 1.36
N ALA A 276 -10.27 -6.94 0.44
CA ALA A 276 -10.45 -8.05 -0.50
C ALA A 276 -9.19 -8.41 -1.28
N LEU A 277 -8.54 -7.44 -1.93
CA LEU A 277 -7.34 -7.71 -2.75
C LEU A 277 -6.17 -8.15 -1.87
N SER A 278 -6.07 -7.57 -0.66
CA SER A 278 -5.01 -7.91 0.30
C SER A 278 -5.07 -9.35 0.81
N LEU A 279 -6.24 -10.03 0.72
CA LEU A 279 -6.36 -11.44 1.07
C LEU A 279 -5.45 -12.35 0.23
N ARG A 280 -4.91 -11.87 -0.90
CA ARG A 280 -3.85 -12.55 -1.66
C ARG A 280 -2.61 -12.86 -0.84
N ALA A 281 -2.30 -12.04 0.16
CA ALA A 281 -1.16 -12.29 1.04
C ALA A 281 -1.31 -13.58 1.86
N GLY A 282 -2.54 -13.98 2.22
CA GLY A 282 -2.77 -15.21 2.98
C GLY A 282 -2.11 -15.20 4.38
N VAL A 283 -2.14 -14.05 5.06
CA VAL A 283 -1.58 -13.85 6.40
C VAL A 283 -2.62 -13.31 7.38
N GLN A 284 -2.34 -13.44 8.67
CA GLN A 284 -3.09 -12.80 9.75
C GLN A 284 -2.27 -11.68 10.38
N PRO A 285 -2.89 -10.65 10.98
CA PRO A 285 -2.15 -9.68 11.78
C PRO A 285 -1.54 -10.38 12.99
N PHE A 286 -0.21 -10.28 13.13
CA PHE A 286 0.48 -10.73 14.34
C PHE A 286 1.75 -9.90 14.53
N SER A 287 1.69 -8.93 15.44
CA SER A 287 2.76 -7.96 15.65
C SER A 287 3.83 -8.52 16.58
N GLN A 288 5.03 -8.74 16.06
CA GLN A 288 6.17 -9.20 16.85
C GLN A 288 7.51 -8.75 16.25
N VAL A 289 8.51 -8.62 17.13
CA VAL A 289 9.91 -8.39 16.75
C VAL A 289 10.55 -9.75 16.47
N LEU A 290 11.13 -9.92 15.28
CA LEU A 290 11.78 -11.16 14.86
C LEU A 290 13.27 -10.92 14.63
N THR A 291 14.10 -11.32 15.59
CA THR A 291 15.56 -11.18 15.52
C THR A 291 16.21 -12.54 15.26
N TYR A 292 17.06 -12.58 14.24
CA TYR A 292 17.80 -13.76 13.79
C TYR A 292 19.30 -13.55 14.01
N LYS A 293 20.00 -14.64 14.28
CA LYS A 293 21.46 -14.72 14.32
C LYS A 293 21.92 -16.09 13.82
N ILE A 294 23.19 -16.22 13.49
CA ILE A 294 23.77 -17.50 13.07
C ILE A 294 23.61 -18.52 14.21
N GLY A 295 23.03 -19.70 13.90
CA GLY A 295 22.81 -20.76 14.89
C GLY A 295 21.63 -20.55 15.84
N GLY A 296 20.80 -19.51 15.65
CA GLY A 296 19.61 -19.28 16.49
C GLY A 296 18.57 -20.42 16.39
N THR A 297 18.02 -20.84 17.53
CA THR A 297 17.10 -22.00 17.65
C THR A 297 15.75 -21.68 18.31
N ALA A 298 15.50 -20.41 18.62
CA ALA A 298 14.22 -19.97 19.19
C ALA A 298 13.05 -20.34 18.25
N LYS A 299 11.90 -20.67 18.84
CA LYS A 299 10.70 -21.04 18.09
C LYS A 299 9.89 -19.80 17.75
N LEU A 300 9.40 -19.74 16.51
CA LEU A 300 8.47 -18.71 16.05
C LEU A 300 7.13 -18.91 16.75
N GLN A 301 6.57 -17.82 17.29
CA GLN A 301 5.19 -17.79 17.75
C GLN A 301 4.27 -17.44 16.59
N GLU A 302 3.12 -18.12 16.54
CA GLU A 302 2.14 -17.99 15.46
C GLU A 302 0.77 -17.54 15.99
N PRO A 303 -0.01 -16.77 15.20
CA PRO A 303 -1.34 -16.36 15.60
C PRO A 303 -2.27 -17.56 15.73
N ALA A 304 -3.21 -17.48 16.68
CA ALA A 304 -4.32 -18.42 16.74
C ALA A 304 -5.13 -18.41 15.42
N PRO A 305 -5.82 -19.51 15.08
CA PRO A 305 -6.74 -19.52 13.95
C PRO A 305 -7.82 -18.44 14.08
N ARG A 306 -8.29 -17.91 12.94
CA ARG A 306 -9.43 -17.00 12.94
C ARG A 306 -10.66 -17.70 13.49
N PRO A 307 -11.49 -17.02 14.30
CA PRO A 307 -12.73 -17.61 14.82
C PRO A 307 -13.72 -17.87 13.69
N ASP A 308 -14.64 -18.81 13.94
CA ASP A 308 -15.75 -19.10 13.05
C ASP A 308 -16.65 -17.88 12.86
N THR A 309 -17.25 -17.78 11.67
CA THR A 309 -18.16 -16.69 11.33
C THR A 309 -19.57 -16.98 11.85
N PRO A 310 -20.16 -16.11 12.70
CA PRO A 310 -21.54 -16.28 13.15
C PRO A 310 -22.54 -16.25 11.99
N LYS A 311 -23.73 -16.85 12.18
CA LYS A 311 -24.83 -16.68 11.23
C LYS A 311 -25.36 -15.24 11.28
N PRO A 312 -25.61 -14.58 10.13
CA PRO A 312 -26.14 -13.23 10.10
C PRO A 312 -27.61 -13.21 10.55
N PRO A 313 -28.10 -12.05 11.03
CA PRO A 313 -29.52 -11.82 11.24
C PRO A 313 -30.35 -11.95 9.95
N ALA A 314 -31.68 -11.88 10.09
CA ALA A 314 -32.59 -11.91 8.94
C ALA A 314 -32.29 -10.76 7.96
N LEU A 315 -32.33 -11.06 6.67
CA LEU A 315 -32.13 -10.09 5.61
C LEU A 315 -33.35 -9.17 5.49
N SER A 316 -33.10 -7.86 5.43
CA SER A 316 -34.16 -6.87 5.13
C SER A 316 -34.63 -6.97 3.68
N THR A 317 -35.92 -6.78 3.46
CA THR A 317 -36.52 -6.66 2.12
C THR A 317 -36.46 -5.23 1.58
N ASP A 318 -36.05 -4.25 2.40
CA ASP A 318 -35.93 -2.85 1.99
C ASP A 318 -34.62 -2.61 1.23
N THR A 319 -34.69 -2.79 -0.08
CA THR A 319 -33.54 -2.61 -0.98
C THR A 319 -33.08 -1.17 -1.07
N ALA A 320 -33.97 -0.18 -0.86
CA ALA A 320 -33.62 1.23 -0.90
C ALA A 320 -32.77 1.62 0.32
N ALA A 321 -33.13 1.13 1.52
CA ALA A 321 -32.33 1.31 2.72
C ALA A 321 -30.94 0.67 2.59
N ILE A 322 -30.86 -0.53 1.99
CA ILE A 322 -29.59 -1.23 1.73
C ILE A 322 -28.70 -0.42 0.78
N GLU A 323 -29.25 0.12 -0.32
CA GLU A 323 -28.49 0.93 -1.27
C GLU A 323 -27.99 2.23 -0.63
N ALA A 324 -28.83 2.90 0.16
CA ALA A 324 -28.45 4.10 0.91
C ALA A 324 -27.32 3.80 1.91
N GLY A 325 -27.43 2.68 2.63
CA GLY A 325 -26.43 2.19 3.57
C GLY A 325 -25.08 1.90 2.92
N GLY A 326 -25.07 1.30 1.73
CA GLY A 326 -23.84 1.05 0.97
C GLY A 326 -23.10 2.34 0.61
N LYS A 327 -23.83 3.38 0.15
CA LYS A 327 -23.25 4.70 -0.16
C LYS A 327 -22.63 5.37 1.07
N LEU A 328 -23.30 5.28 2.22
CA LEU A 328 -22.77 5.78 3.49
C LEU A 328 -21.53 4.98 3.92
N TYR A 329 -21.57 3.65 3.81
CA TYR A 329 -20.44 2.79 4.14
C TYR A 329 -19.19 3.16 3.33
N ASP A 330 -19.34 3.33 2.01
CA ASP A 330 -18.22 3.64 1.12
C ASP A 330 -17.50 4.94 1.50
N GLY A 331 -18.24 5.96 1.93
CA GLY A 331 -17.68 7.28 2.28
C GLY A 331 -17.04 7.36 3.66
N TYR A 332 -17.41 6.48 4.60
CA TYR A 332 -17.09 6.65 6.02
C TYR A 332 -16.38 5.46 6.67
N CYS A 333 -16.55 4.25 6.14
CA CYS A 333 -16.11 3.00 6.77
C CYS A 333 -15.05 2.24 5.95
N SER A 334 -15.07 2.40 4.63
CA SER A 334 -14.29 1.58 3.68
C SER A 334 -12.78 1.60 3.92
N GLN A 335 -12.21 2.72 4.37
CA GLN A 335 -10.77 2.88 4.65
C GLN A 335 -10.26 1.98 5.78
N CYS A 336 -11.16 1.56 6.68
CA CYS A 336 -10.84 0.72 7.84
C CYS A 336 -11.40 -0.70 7.68
N HIS A 337 -12.67 -0.82 7.31
CA HIS A 337 -13.38 -2.09 7.27
C HIS A 337 -13.39 -2.75 5.88
N GLY A 338 -12.68 -2.17 4.93
CA GLY A 338 -12.52 -2.66 3.56
C GLY A 338 -13.62 -2.17 2.62
N ILE A 339 -13.27 -1.90 1.37
CA ILE A 339 -14.24 -1.60 0.31
C ILE A 339 -15.29 -2.75 0.24
N HIS A 340 -16.56 -2.38 0.08
CA HIS A 340 -17.70 -3.30 0.02
C HIS A 340 -17.83 -4.24 1.23
N ALA A 341 -17.43 -3.77 2.41
CA ALA A 341 -17.40 -4.50 3.68
C ALA A 341 -16.48 -5.73 3.72
N VAL A 342 -15.53 -5.84 2.78
CA VAL A 342 -14.57 -6.95 2.75
C VAL A 342 -13.27 -6.54 3.43
N SER A 343 -13.16 -6.78 4.74
CA SER A 343 -11.93 -6.54 5.50
C SER A 343 -10.77 -7.43 5.02
N GLY A 344 -9.54 -6.92 5.06
CA GLY A 344 -8.32 -7.71 4.86
C GLY A 344 -7.95 -8.57 6.08
N GLY A 345 -8.79 -8.55 7.12
CA GLY A 345 -8.63 -9.35 8.33
C GLY A 345 -7.63 -8.76 9.33
N VAL A 346 -7.21 -7.51 9.15
CA VAL A 346 -6.46 -6.73 10.15
C VAL A 346 -7.42 -6.05 11.11
N LEU A 347 -8.36 -5.27 10.56
CA LEU A 347 -9.48 -4.69 11.30
C LEU A 347 -10.72 -5.59 11.24
N PRO A 348 -11.71 -5.40 12.14
CA PRO A 348 -12.91 -6.24 12.17
C PRO A 348 -13.62 -6.31 10.81
N ASP A 349 -14.03 -7.52 10.40
CA ASP A 349 -14.92 -7.71 9.25
C ASP A 349 -16.38 -7.52 9.70
N LEU A 350 -17.02 -6.46 9.23
CA LEU A 350 -18.38 -6.10 9.66
C LEU A 350 -19.47 -7.05 9.17
N ARG A 351 -19.13 -7.98 8.26
CA ARG A 351 -20.03 -9.06 7.83
C ARG A 351 -20.02 -10.24 8.82
N LYS A 352 -19.12 -10.23 9.82
CA LYS A 352 -18.90 -11.32 10.78
C LYS A 352 -19.25 -10.92 12.22
N LEU A 353 -20.13 -9.93 12.38
CA LEU A 353 -20.55 -9.46 13.70
C LEU A 353 -21.31 -10.56 14.46
N THR A 354 -21.10 -10.63 15.77
CA THR A 354 -21.88 -11.51 16.64
C THR A 354 -23.27 -10.92 16.92
N PRO A 355 -24.27 -11.73 17.33
CA PRO A 355 -25.59 -11.23 17.68
C PRO A 355 -25.57 -10.06 18.69
N GLU A 356 -24.71 -10.15 19.71
CA GLU A 356 -24.48 -9.09 20.69
C GLU A 356 -24.01 -7.77 20.05
N LYS A 357 -23.12 -7.84 19.05
CA LYS A 357 -22.62 -6.65 18.35
C LYS A 357 -23.65 -6.05 17.41
N HIS A 358 -24.56 -6.87 16.85
CA HIS A 358 -25.73 -6.35 16.17
C HIS A 358 -26.65 -5.58 17.12
N GLN A 359 -26.88 -6.07 18.35
CA GLN A 359 -27.72 -5.38 19.34
C GLN A 359 -27.14 -4.03 19.78
N MET A 360 -25.82 -3.92 19.89
CA MET A 360 -25.13 -2.70 20.30
C MET A 360 -24.68 -1.81 19.13
N PHE A 361 -25.11 -2.08 17.90
CA PHE A 361 -24.56 -1.46 16.69
C PHE A 361 -24.60 0.08 16.74
N LEU A 362 -25.75 0.66 17.11
CA LEU A 362 -25.89 2.11 17.29
C LEU A 362 -24.95 2.68 18.35
N GLY A 363 -24.87 2.04 19.51
CA GLY A 363 -24.00 2.47 20.61
C GLY A 363 -22.51 2.41 20.23
N ILE A 364 -22.10 1.41 19.44
CA ILE A 364 -20.75 1.30 18.90
C ILE A 364 -20.46 2.49 17.97
N LEU A 365 -21.35 2.74 16.99
CA LEU A 365 -21.17 3.81 16.01
C LEU A 365 -21.19 5.20 16.66
N PHE A 366 -21.89 5.38 17.78
CA PHE A 366 -21.94 6.65 18.51
C PHE A 366 -20.92 6.74 19.65
N GLY A 367 -19.84 5.95 19.56
CA GLY A 367 -18.62 6.17 20.32
C GLY A 367 -18.33 5.15 21.42
N GLY A 368 -19.18 4.13 21.58
CA GLY A 368 -18.99 3.07 22.57
C GLY A 368 -17.69 2.26 22.41
N ARG A 369 -16.98 2.41 21.28
CA ARG A 369 -15.70 1.74 20.99
C ARG A 369 -14.54 2.70 20.68
N VAL A 370 -14.67 3.99 21.02
CA VAL A 370 -13.59 4.99 20.86
C VAL A 370 -12.27 4.57 21.52
N PRO A 371 -12.25 3.97 22.73
CA PRO A 371 -11.00 3.50 23.34
C PRO A 371 -10.22 2.49 22.49
N ASP A 372 -10.88 1.79 21.56
CA ASP A 372 -10.28 0.80 20.66
C ASP A 372 -9.90 1.38 19.29
N GLY A 373 -10.04 2.70 19.10
CA GLY A 373 -9.76 3.38 17.84
C GLY A 373 -10.92 3.36 16.84
N MET A 374 -12.12 2.90 17.22
CA MET A 374 -13.34 3.06 16.40
C MET A 374 -13.94 4.45 16.65
N PRO A 375 -13.88 5.39 15.67
CA PRO A 375 -14.34 6.76 15.89
C PRO A 375 -15.84 6.81 16.16
N SER A 376 -16.27 7.85 16.88
CA SER A 376 -17.70 8.18 16.99
C SER A 376 -18.17 8.85 15.70
N PHE A 377 -19.35 8.44 15.24
CA PHE A 377 -20.07 9.01 14.10
C PHE A 377 -21.34 9.76 14.54
N ALA A 378 -21.50 10.01 15.84
CA ALA A 378 -22.66 10.75 16.38
C ALA A 378 -22.83 12.14 15.76
N ASP A 379 -21.72 12.78 15.38
CA ASP A 379 -21.72 14.10 14.73
C ASP A 379 -21.95 14.04 13.20
N ALA A 380 -21.99 12.84 12.62
CA ALA A 380 -22.07 12.63 11.17
C ALA A 380 -23.36 11.94 10.71
N PHE A 381 -23.96 11.09 11.56
CA PHE A 381 -25.10 10.25 11.20
C PHE A 381 -26.30 10.42 12.12
N THR A 382 -27.49 10.30 11.55
CA THR A 382 -28.72 10.05 12.30
C THR A 382 -28.84 8.55 12.65
N PRO A 383 -29.67 8.18 13.65
CA PRO A 383 -29.94 6.77 13.95
C PRO A 383 -30.49 5.97 12.74
N GLU A 384 -31.30 6.61 11.89
CA GLU A 384 -31.81 6.01 10.65
C GLU A 384 -30.68 5.69 9.67
N GLN A 385 -29.72 6.61 9.48
CA GLN A 385 -28.56 6.37 8.63
C GLN A 385 -27.66 5.25 9.18
N VAL A 386 -27.54 5.15 10.51
CA VAL A 386 -26.84 4.04 11.15
C VAL A 386 -27.55 2.71 10.86
N ASP A 387 -28.88 2.67 10.93
CA ASP A 387 -29.66 1.47 10.57
C ASP A 387 -29.51 1.12 9.09
N GLN A 388 -29.53 2.09 8.17
CA GLN A 388 -29.28 1.85 6.75
C GLN A 388 -27.92 1.15 6.52
N ILE A 389 -26.85 1.64 7.16
CA ILE A 389 -25.54 0.97 7.12
C ILE A 389 -25.65 -0.44 7.71
N HIS A 390 -26.37 -0.62 8.81
CA HIS A 390 -26.55 -1.93 9.44
C HIS A 390 -27.24 -2.93 8.50
N GLN A 391 -28.30 -2.51 7.81
CA GLN A 391 -29.01 -3.34 6.83
C GLN A 391 -28.12 -3.70 5.64
N TYR A 392 -27.31 -2.76 5.15
CA TYR A 392 -26.30 -3.04 4.13
C TYR A 392 -25.31 -4.12 4.58
N LEU A 393 -24.78 -4.02 5.80
CA LEU A 393 -23.82 -4.97 6.34
C LEU A 393 -24.44 -6.37 6.55
N ILE A 394 -25.70 -6.45 6.97
CA ILE A 394 -26.44 -7.71 7.06
C ILE A 394 -26.57 -8.33 5.67
N LYS A 395 -26.95 -7.55 4.65
CA LYS A 395 -27.00 -8.02 3.25
C LYS A 395 -25.65 -8.58 2.80
N ARG A 396 -24.56 -7.84 3.04
CA ARG A 396 -23.20 -8.30 2.70
C ARG A 396 -22.77 -9.56 3.46
N ALA A 397 -23.33 -9.82 4.64
CA ALA A 397 -23.10 -11.04 5.39
C ALA A 397 -23.84 -12.25 4.78
N HIS A 398 -25.03 -12.06 4.19
CA HIS A 398 -25.69 -13.10 3.39
C HIS A 398 -24.90 -13.39 2.10
N ASP A 399 -24.45 -12.35 1.39
CA ASP A 399 -23.60 -12.54 0.19
C ASP A 399 -22.35 -13.38 0.52
N LEU A 400 -21.71 -13.13 1.67
CA LEU A 400 -20.56 -13.91 2.13
C LEU A 400 -20.89 -15.40 2.32
N GLN A 401 -22.10 -15.73 2.80
CA GLN A 401 -22.53 -17.12 2.95
C GLN A 401 -22.75 -17.79 1.58
N ASP A 402 -23.35 -17.07 0.64
CA ASP A 402 -23.62 -17.55 -0.71
C ASP A 402 -22.33 -17.76 -1.51
N GLU A 403 -21.36 -16.86 -1.38
CA GLU A 403 -20.04 -16.94 -2.01
C GLU A 403 -19.17 -18.07 -1.42
N GLY A 404 -19.33 -18.35 -0.12
CA GLY A 404 -18.78 -19.50 0.59
C GLY A 404 -17.31 -19.80 0.29
N LEU A 405 -17.06 -20.95 -0.35
CA LEU A 405 -15.71 -21.46 -0.61
C LEU A 405 -14.92 -20.66 -1.66
N ALA A 406 -15.56 -19.77 -2.43
CA ALA A 406 -14.86 -18.95 -3.43
C ALA A 406 -13.75 -18.09 -2.80
N TRP A 407 -13.98 -17.59 -1.58
CA TRP A 407 -13.00 -16.81 -0.81
C TRP A 407 -11.72 -17.59 -0.47
N LYS A 408 -11.77 -18.94 -0.41
CA LYS A 408 -10.58 -19.78 -0.17
C LYS A 408 -9.59 -19.78 -1.34
N LYS A 409 -9.97 -19.27 -2.51
CA LYS A 409 -9.11 -19.16 -3.70
C LYS A 409 -8.19 -17.94 -3.67
N PHE A 410 -8.35 -17.03 -2.70
CA PHE A 410 -7.54 -15.80 -2.64
C PHE A 410 -6.10 -16.10 -2.22
N SER A 411 -5.87 -16.84 -1.14
CA SER A 411 -4.49 -17.12 -0.72
C SER A 411 -3.84 -18.13 -1.66
N ALA A 412 -2.64 -17.81 -2.18
CA ALA A 412 -1.83 -18.75 -2.95
C ALA A 412 -1.31 -19.95 -2.12
N LYS A 413 -1.46 -19.89 -0.79
CA LYS A 413 -1.25 -21.03 0.11
C LYS A 413 -2.47 -21.96 0.03
N GLN A 414 -2.46 -22.88 -0.93
CA GLN A 414 -3.16 -24.16 -0.84
C GLN A 414 -2.15 -25.27 -0.64
#